data_AF-W1Y4H1-F1
#
_entry.id   AF-W1Y4H1-F1
#
_cell.length_a   1.000
_cell.length_b   1.000
_cell.length_c   1.000
_cell.angle_alpha   90.00
_cell.angle_beta   90.00
_cell.angle_gamma   90.00
#
_symmetry.space_group_name_H-M   'P 1'
#
loop_
_entity.id
_entity.type
_entity.pdbx_description
1 polymer ?
#
loop_
_entity_poly.entity_id
_entity_poly.type
_entity_poly.pdbx_seq_one_letter_code
_entity_poly.pdbx_strand_id
1 'polypeptide(L)'
;VISQLGKIEEDKILQAKGHNYSLEALLAGNYLMADLFRNGTFVTTYLSPRDYHRVHMPCNGILREMIYVPGDLFSVNHLTAQN
;
A
#
# COMPACT_ATOMS: atom_id res chain seq x y z
N VAL A 1 9.24 4.15 7.65
CA VAL A 1 9.95 2.86 7.83
C VAL A 1 9.37 1.84 6.87
N ILE A 2 10.18 0.95 6.27
CA ILE A 2 9.64 -0.19 5.50
C ILE A 2 9.07 -1.18 6.50
N SER A 3 7.75 -1.35 6.50
CA SER A 3 7.06 -2.30 7.37
C SER A 3 7.01 -3.68 6.75
N GLN A 4 7.01 -3.76 5.42
CA GLN A 4 6.97 -5.02 4.69
C GLN A 4 7.46 -4.86 3.26
N LEU A 5 8.03 -5.93 2.69
CA LEU A 5 8.38 -6.04 1.27
C LEU A 5 8.29 -7.51 0.84
N GLY A 6 8.03 -7.77 -0.43
CA GLY A 6 7.94 -9.14 -0.93
C GLY A 6 7.44 -9.24 -2.37
N LYS A 7 7.15 -10.47 -2.79
CA LYS A 7 6.43 -10.75 -4.03
C LYS A 7 4.93 -10.64 -3.81
N ILE A 8 4.22 -10.24 -4.85
CA ILE A 8 2.76 -10.31 -4.89
C ILE A 8 2.40 -11.75 -5.22
N GLU A 9 1.67 -12.42 -4.32
CA GLU A 9 1.25 -13.81 -4.49
C GLU A 9 -0.28 -13.86 -4.57
N GLU A 10 -0.82 -14.52 -5.62
CA GLU A 10 -2.27 -14.65 -5.83
C GLU A 10 -3.04 -13.31 -5.75
N ASP A 11 -2.44 -12.25 -6.29
CA ASP A 11 -2.96 -10.87 -6.27
C ASP A 11 -3.13 -10.24 -4.88
N LYS A 12 -2.62 -10.90 -3.84
CA LYS A 12 -2.69 -10.43 -2.47
C LYS A 12 -1.38 -9.78 -2.06
N ILE A 13 -1.53 -8.62 -1.44
CA ILE A 13 -0.47 -7.91 -0.74
C ILE A 13 -0.84 -7.93 0.74
N LEU A 14 0.02 -8.53 1.54
CA LEU A 14 -0.08 -8.43 2.99
C LEU A 14 0.34 -7.00 3.38
N GLN A 15 -0.59 -6.25 3.97
CA GLN A 15 -0.37 -4.91 4.49
C GLN A 15 -0.55 -4.86 6.01
N ALA A 16 -0.17 -3.70 6.56
CA ALA A 16 -0.18 -3.35 7.98
C ALA A 16 -1.27 -4.06 8.79
N LYS A 17 -0.89 -4.54 9.98
CA LYS A 17 -1.76 -5.24 10.95
C LYS A 17 -2.25 -6.62 10.49
N GLY A 18 -1.62 -7.24 9.50
CA GLY A 18 -1.91 -8.63 9.11
C GLY A 18 -3.10 -8.78 8.16
N HIS A 19 -3.57 -7.69 7.56
CA HIS A 19 -4.65 -7.72 6.58
C HIS A 19 -4.09 -7.90 5.17
N ASN A 20 -4.70 -8.82 4.42
CA ASN A 20 -4.43 -8.97 2.99
C ASN A 20 -5.36 -8.05 2.20
N TYR A 21 -4.79 -7.29 1.27
CA TYR A 21 -5.54 -6.53 0.27
C TYR A 21 -5.26 -7.10 -1.10
N SER A 22 -6.27 -7.13 -1.97
CA SER A 22 -6.03 -7.41 -3.38
C SER A 22 -5.38 -6.21 -4.07
N LEU A 23 -4.65 -6.46 -5.16
CA LEU A 23 -4.17 -5.40 -6.04
C LEU A 23 -5.30 -4.49 -6.52
N GLU A 24 -6.44 -5.08 -6.88
CA GLU A 24 -7.63 -4.35 -7.30
C GLU A 24 -8.12 -3.39 -6.23
N ALA A 25 -8.19 -3.83 -4.96
CA ALA A 25 -8.60 -2.97 -3.86
C ALA A 25 -7.65 -1.77 -3.67
N LEU A 26 -6.34 -1.98 -3.87
CA LEU A 26 -5.33 -0.92 -3.78
C LEU A 26 -5.28 -0.01 -5.02
N LEU A 27 -5.92 -0.42 -6.12
CA LEU A 27 -5.93 0.29 -7.40
C LEU A 27 -7.34 0.73 -7.81
N ALA A 28 -8.20 1.03 -6.83
CA ALA A 28 -9.56 1.54 -7.03
C ALA A 28 -10.45 0.65 -7.94
N GLY A 29 -10.26 -0.67 -7.92
CA GLY A 29 -10.98 -1.62 -8.76
C GLY A 29 -10.54 -1.63 -10.23
N ASN A 30 -9.44 -0.95 -10.58
CA ASN A 30 -8.91 -0.94 -11.94
C ASN A 30 -8.18 -2.26 -12.24
N TYR A 31 -8.94 -3.26 -12.69
CA TYR A 31 -8.44 -4.59 -13.01
C TYR A 31 -7.37 -4.60 -14.13
N LEU A 32 -7.48 -3.73 -15.14
CA LEU A 32 -6.49 -3.61 -16.20
C LEU A 32 -5.14 -3.12 -15.66
N MET A 33 -5.18 -2.17 -14.74
CA MET A 33 -3.98 -1.69 -14.06
C MET A 33 -3.42 -2.77 -13.11
N ALA A 34 -4.28 -3.47 -12.37
CA ALA A 34 -3.86 -4.56 -11.48
C ALA A 34 -3.11 -5.66 -12.24
N ASP A 35 -3.54 -6.00 -13.47
CA ASP A 35 -2.86 -6.95 -14.34
C ASP A 35 -1.39 -6.60 -14.62
N LEU A 36 -1.05 -5.31 -14.72
CA LEU A 36 0.33 -4.86 -14.94
C LEU A 36 1.25 -5.14 -13.74
N PHE A 37 0.69 -5.31 -12.55
CA PHE A 37 1.43 -5.52 -11.31
C PHE A 37 1.36 -6.96 -10.79
N ARG A 38 0.56 -7.84 -11.41
CA ARG A 38 0.48 -9.26 -11.00
C ARG A 38 1.85 -9.91 -11.02
N ASN A 39 2.11 -10.77 -10.02
CA ASN A 39 3.40 -11.44 -9.82
C ASN A 39 4.61 -10.49 -9.68
N GLY A 40 4.35 -9.20 -9.47
CA GLY A 40 5.38 -8.20 -9.23
C GLY A 40 5.91 -8.24 -7.79
N THR A 41 6.60 -7.17 -7.42
CA THR A 41 7.09 -6.96 -6.05
C THR A 41 6.44 -5.75 -5.43
N PHE A 42 6.24 -5.78 -4.12
CA PHE A 42 5.69 -4.66 -3.36
C PHE A 42 6.59 -4.26 -2.21
N VAL A 43 6.40 -3.01 -1.78
CA VAL A 43 6.93 -2.47 -0.53
C VAL A 43 5.79 -1.71 0.16
N THR A 44 5.57 -1.99 1.43
CA THR A 44 4.67 -1.22 2.30
C THR A 44 5.52 -0.39 3.24
N THR A 45 5.28 0.91 3.26
CA THR A 45 5.95 1.85 4.16
C THR A 45 4.98 2.40 5.18
N TYR A 46 5.34 2.34 6.47
CA TYR A 46 4.66 3.06 7.52
C TYR A 46 5.23 4.48 7.63
N LEU A 47 4.35 5.48 7.58
CA LEU A 47 4.66 6.88 7.84
C LEU A 47 3.94 7.30 9.13
N SER A 48 4.72 7.66 10.15
CA SER A 48 4.15 8.15 11.41
C SER A 48 3.48 9.51 11.16
N PRO A 49 2.34 9.82 11.80
CA PRO A 49 1.73 11.14 11.74
C PRO A 49 2.65 12.28 12.21
N ARG A 50 3.67 11.98 13.03
CA ARG A 50 4.66 12.96 13.48
C ARG A 50 5.78 13.19 12.46
N ASP A 51 5.91 12.33 11.45
CA ASP A 51 7.00 12.37 10.50
C ASP A 51 6.66 13.19 9.26
N TYR A 52 7.70 13.50 8.49
CA TYR A 52 7.58 14.13 7.18
C TYR A 52 6.91 13.21 6.16
N HIS A 53 5.79 13.65 5.57
CA HIS A 53 5.00 12.90 4.59
C HIS A 53 5.34 13.26 3.15
N ARG A 54 6.54 12.92 2.69
CA ARG A 54 6.85 12.92 1.26
C ARG A 54 7.54 11.65 0.82
N VAL A 55 7.19 11.22 -0.39
CA VAL A 55 7.84 10.10 -1.06
C VAL A 55 8.87 10.66 -2.03
N HIS A 56 10.12 10.22 -1.89
CA HIS A 56 11.22 10.58 -2.78
C HIS A 56 11.69 9.34 -3.51
N MET A 57 11.88 9.45 -4.82
CA MET A 57 12.45 8.36 -5.62
C MET A 57 13.98 8.43 -5.52
N PRO A 58 14.67 7.29 -5.37
CA PRO A 58 16.14 7.25 -5.30
C PRO A 58 16.81 7.49 -6.67
N CYS A 59 16.03 7.70 -7.72
CA CYS A 59 16.47 7.89 -9.08
C CYS A 59 15.49 8.77 -9.87
N ASN A 60 15.89 9.20 -11.07
CA ASN A 60 15.01 9.90 -11.99
C ASN A 60 13.82 9.00 -12.37
N GLY A 61 12.62 9.57 -12.35
CA GLY A 61 11.39 8.88 -12.71
C GLY A 61 10.36 9.84 -13.28
N ILE A 62 9.39 9.29 -13.99
CA ILE A 62 8.22 10.02 -14.50
C ILE A 62 7.02 9.53 -13.71
N LEU A 63 6.37 10.42 -12.98
CA LEU A 63 5.08 10.12 -12.35
C LEU A 63 4.06 9.84 -13.46
N ARG A 64 3.61 8.59 -13.57
CA ARG A 64 2.64 8.18 -14.60
C ARG A 64 1.21 8.42 -14.15
N GLU A 65 0.91 8.12 -12.90
CA GLU A 65 -0.45 8.20 -12.36
C GLU A 65 -0.45 8.30 -10.83
N MET A 66 -1.48 8.91 -10.28
CA MET A 66 -1.80 8.86 -8.85
C MET A 66 -3.27 8.47 -8.71
N ILE A 67 -3.54 7.38 -7.99
CA ILE A 67 -4.90 6.90 -7.74
C ILE A 67 -5.22 7.15 -6.27
N TYR A 68 -6.30 7.88 -6.01
CA TYR A 68 -6.84 8.04 -4.67
C TYR A 68 -7.92 6.97 -4.43
N VAL A 69 -7.68 6.09 -3.47
CA VAL A 69 -8.66 5.09 -3.03
C VAL A 69 -9.28 5.58 -1.71
N PRO A 70 -10.57 5.96 -1.68
CA PRO A 70 -11.23 6.33 -0.43
C PRO A 70 -11.32 5.12 0.50
N GLY A 71 -11.19 5.34 1.80
CA GLY A 71 -11.31 4.29 2.80
C GLY A 71 -11.42 4.86 4.21
N ASP A 72 -11.82 4.00 5.15
CA ASP A 72 -11.96 4.38 6.55
C ASP A 72 -10.60 4.49 7.26
N LEU A 73 -10.47 5.49 8.12
CA LEU A 73 -9.28 5.68 8.95
C LEU A 73 -9.41 4.84 10.23
N PHE A 74 -8.73 3.71 10.25
CA PHE A 74 -8.64 2.89 11.46
C PHE A 74 -7.54 3.40 12.39
N SER A 75 -7.87 3.59 13.67
CA SER A 75 -6.89 4.00 14.68
C SER A 75 -5.70 3.05 14.71
N VAL A 76 -4.49 3.61 14.80
CA VAL A 76 -3.23 2.88 15.00
C VAL A 76 -2.85 2.77 16.49
N ASN A 77 -3.67 3.34 17.40
CA ASN A 77 -3.45 3.20 18.83
C ASN A 77 -3.85 1.78 19.27
N HIS A 78 -2.89 1.04 19.84
CA HIS A 78 -3.08 -0.34 20.31
C HIS A 78 -4.28 -0.51 21.24
N LEU A 79 -4.63 0.50 22.04
CA LEU A 79 -5.76 0.45 22.98
C LEU A 79 -7.14 0.50 22.30
N THR A 80 -7.22 0.99 21.06
CA THR A 80 -8.50 1.17 20.34
C THR A 80 -8.60 0.32 19.06
N ALA A 81 -7.52 -0.36 18.67
CA ALA A 81 -7.44 -1.10 17.41
C ALA A 81 -7.88 -2.58 17.51
N GLN A 82 -8.26 -3.07 18.70
CA GLN A 82 -8.58 -4.48 18.96
C GLN A 82 -10.06 -4.76 19.25
N ASN A 83 -10.96 -3.78 19.08
CA ASN A 83 -12.40 -3.97 19.28
C ASN A 83 -13.14 -4.11 17.95
#